data_AF-A0A0F9W9P6-F1
#
_entry.id   AF-A0A0F9W9P6-F1
#
_cell.length_a   1.000
_cell.length_b   1.000
_cell.length_c   1.000
_cell.angle_alpha   90.00
_cell.angle_beta   90.00
_cell.angle_gamma   90.00
#
_symmetry.space_group_name_H-M   'P 1'
#
loop_
_entity.id
_entity.type
_entity.pdbx_description
1 polymer ?
#
loop_
_entity_poly.entity_id
_entity_poly.type
_entity_poly.pdbx_seq_one_letter_code
_entity_poly.pdbx_strand_id
1 'polypeptide(L)'
;MKFILTEDFKSEIYNLLVPYDNHPLNLMIAGGSLLNILDNPSISFLNSSQWKIFYADERCHKSCLNFTGSKPFLSYLNTDQIFKIDVESEDPVSQYKKVLEPIDLCLLGIGSDGHICSLFPDLNDLDTTEDVIQVFNPNVVSPNRITVSLHFLNTKVNNLYFVIPPKEKVKNVVKPHERICKRLQIEFTSIIDKKFNT
;
A
#
# COMPACT_ATOMS: atom_id res chain seq x y z
N MET A 1 11.15 -11.83 8.16
CA MET A 1 11.34 -10.98 6.96
C MET A 1 11.85 -11.85 5.84
N LYS A 2 11.13 -11.91 4.72
CA LYS A 2 11.50 -12.65 3.51
C LYS A 2 11.86 -11.65 2.40
N PHE A 3 12.67 -12.07 1.43
CA PHE A 3 13.01 -11.27 0.28
C PHE A 3 12.67 -12.00 -1.01
N ILE A 4 12.18 -11.25 -1.98
CA ILE A 4 12.06 -11.67 -3.38
C ILE A 4 12.95 -10.72 -4.18
N LEU A 5 13.91 -11.29 -4.90
CA LEU A 5 14.83 -10.54 -5.76
C LEU A 5 14.31 -10.62 -7.19
N THR A 6 14.07 -9.46 -7.82
CA THR A 6 13.56 -9.41 -9.19
C THR A 6 14.23 -8.32 -10.01
N GLU A 7 14.28 -8.51 -11.32
CA GLU A 7 14.56 -7.44 -12.30
C GLU A 7 13.28 -6.98 -13.02
N ASP A 8 12.17 -7.71 -12.82
CA ASP A 8 10.87 -7.42 -13.40
C ASP A 8 9.79 -7.42 -12.30
N PHE A 9 9.60 -6.23 -11.73
CA PHE A 9 8.60 -5.99 -10.71
C PHE A 9 7.17 -6.19 -11.22
N LYS A 10 6.91 -5.90 -12.51
CA LYS A 10 5.54 -6.00 -13.05
C LYS A 10 5.13 -7.47 -13.14
N SER A 11 6.02 -8.33 -13.61
CA SER A 11 5.79 -9.78 -13.64
C SER A 11 5.67 -10.37 -12.24
N GLU A 12 6.48 -9.93 -11.29
CA GLU A 12 6.40 -10.43 -9.90
C GLU A 12 5.05 -10.08 -9.26
N ILE A 13 4.60 -8.82 -9.39
CA ILE A 13 3.28 -8.41 -8.89
C ILE A 13 2.14 -9.13 -9.62
N TYR A 14 2.24 -9.30 -10.94
CA TYR A 14 1.27 -10.10 -11.69
C TYR A 14 1.16 -11.53 -11.14
N ASN A 15 2.29 -12.20 -10.88
CA ASN A 15 2.31 -13.56 -10.33
C ASN A 15 1.71 -13.65 -8.92
N LEU A 16 1.83 -12.60 -8.09
CA LEU A 16 1.14 -12.54 -6.79
C LEU A 16 -0.39 -12.44 -6.93
N LEU A 17 -0.87 -11.90 -8.05
CA LEU A 17 -2.29 -11.73 -8.34
C LEU A 17 -2.92 -12.95 -9.03
N VAL A 18 -2.13 -13.75 -9.77
CA VAL A 18 -2.60 -14.96 -10.48
C VAL A 18 -3.40 -15.94 -9.61
N PRO A 19 -3.05 -16.22 -8.35
CA PRO A 19 -3.84 -17.11 -7.49
C PRO A 19 -5.28 -16.63 -7.25
N TYR A 20 -5.56 -15.36 -7.51
CA TYR A 20 -6.87 -14.74 -7.33
C TYR A 20 -7.64 -14.57 -8.65
N ASP A 21 -7.14 -15.12 -9.76
CA ASP A 21 -7.88 -15.17 -11.02
C ASP A 21 -9.20 -15.94 -10.82
N ASN A 22 -10.33 -15.29 -11.12
CA ASN A 22 -11.67 -15.87 -10.94
C ASN A 22 -12.02 -16.19 -9.46
N HIS A 23 -11.28 -15.62 -8.51
CA HIS A 23 -11.49 -15.77 -7.06
C HIS A 23 -11.62 -14.41 -6.37
N PRO A 24 -12.31 -14.33 -5.20
CA PRO A 24 -12.36 -13.12 -4.40
C PRO A 24 -10.96 -12.67 -3.95
N LEU A 25 -10.74 -11.36 -3.92
CA LEU A 25 -9.52 -10.76 -3.39
C LEU A 25 -9.83 -9.39 -2.77
N ASN A 26 -9.54 -9.23 -1.48
CA ASN A 26 -9.45 -7.92 -0.85
C ASN A 26 -8.02 -7.41 -0.98
N LEU A 27 -7.77 -6.57 -1.99
CA LEU A 27 -6.46 -6.02 -2.32
C LEU A 27 -6.31 -4.61 -1.76
N MET A 28 -5.31 -4.40 -0.90
CA MET A 28 -4.93 -3.07 -0.43
C MET A 28 -3.67 -2.59 -1.14
N ILE A 29 -3.70 -1.37 -1.68
CA ILE A 29 -2.56 -0.74 -2.36
C ILE A 29 -2.15 0.59 -1.72
N ALA A 30 -0.86 0.87 -1.76
CA ALA A 30 -0.33 2.22 -1.54
C ALA A 30 -0.17 3.00 -2.85
N GLY A 31 0.07 4.30 -2.74
CA GLY A 31 0.41 5.13 -3.89
C GLY A 31 1.89 5.12 -4.29
N GLY A 32 2.33 6.22 -4.91
CA GLY A 32 3.73 6.43 -5.28
C GLY A 32 4.21 5.52 -6.40
N SER A 33 5.47 5.07 -6.33
CA SER A 33 6.09 4.27 -7.39
C SER A 33 5.48 2.88 -7.57
N LEU A 34 4.74 2.38 -6.57
CA LEU A 34 3.98 1.13 -6.70
C LEU A 34 2.95 1.22 -7.83
N LEU A 35 2.32 2.38 -8.01
CA LEU A 35 1.30 2.56 -9.05
C LEU A 35 1.87 2.36 -10.46
N ASN A 36 3.14 2.73 -10.69
CA ASN A 36 3.81 2.50 -11.97
C ASN A 36 4.09 1.00 -12.23
N ILE A 37 4.22 0.21 -11.18
CA ILE A 37 4.39 -1.25 -11.28
C ILE A 37 3.02 -1.91 -11.54
N LEU A 38 1.99 -1.45 -10.84
CA LEU A 38 0.61 -1.89 -11.04
C LEU A 38 0.02 -1.48 -12.39
N ASP A 39 0.56 -0.43 -13.02
CA ASP A 39 0.27 -0.07 -14.41
C ASP A 39 0.86 -1.12 -15.38
N ASN A 40 0.23 -2.29 -15.40
CA ASN A 40 0.64 -3.47 -16.16
C ASN A 40 -0.57 -4.03 -16.93
N PRO A 41 -0.62 -3.86 -18.27
CA PRO A 41 -1.72 -4.35 -19.08
C PRO A 41 -2.01 -5.85 -18.96
N SER A 42 -1.00 -6.67 -18.61
CA SER A 42 -1.20 -8.11 -18.41
C SER A 42 -2.22 -8.44 -17.32
N ILE A 43 -2.45 -7.53 -16.37
CA ILE A 43 -3.47 -7.69 -15.32
C ILE A 43 -4.87 -7.84 -15.94
N SER A 44 -5.12 -7.28 -17.13
CA SER A 44 -6.40 -7.44 -17.83
C SER A 44 -6.70 -8.88 -18.29
N PHE A 45 -5.72 -9.79 -18.21
CA PHE A 45 -5.93 -11.22 -18.44
C PHE A 45 -6.53 -11.97 -17.24
N LEU A 46 -6.54 -11.34 -16.05
CA LEU A 46 -7.13 -11.92 -14.84
C LEU A 46 -8.59 -11.50 -14.70
N ASN A 47 -9.46 -12.43 -14.33
CA ASN A 47 -10.83 -12.12 -13.96
C ASN A 47 -10.86 -11.59 -12.51
N SER A 48 -10.87 -10.27 -12.39
CA SER A 48 -10.90 -9.50 -11.14
C SER A 48 -12.31 -9.08 -10.70
N SER A 49 -13.38 -9.65 -11.25
CA SER A 49 -14.77 -9.22 -10.98
C SER A 49 -15.21 -9.35 -9.53
N GLN A 50 -14.54 -10.21 -8.76
CA GLN A 50 -14.78 -10.40 -7.33
C GLN A 50 -13.78 -9.65 -6.44
N TRP A 51 -12.87 -8.87 -7.02
CA TRP A 51 -11.86 -8.15 -6.26
C TRP A 51 -12.45 -6.88 -5.65
N LYS A 52 -12.00 -6.54 -4.45
CA LYS A 52 -12.28 -5.29 -3.75
C LYS A 52 -10.96 -4.55 -3.56
N ILE A 53 -10.92 -3.28 -3.98
CA ILE A 53 -9.70 -2.47 -3.94
C ILE A 53 -9.78 -1.46 -2.81
N PHE A 54 -8.79 -1.48 -1.93
CA PHE A 54 -8.64 -0.61 -0.77
C PHE A 54 -7.34 0.19 -0.87
N TYR A 55 -7.30 1.35 -0.23
CA TYR A 55 -6.11 2.21 -0.15
C TYR A 55 -5.54 2.19 1.27
N ALA A 56 -4.22 2.00 1.37
CA ALA A 56 -3.53 2.00 2.65
C ALA A 56 -3.49 3.39 3.29
N ASP A 57 -3.41 4.43 2.46
CA ASP A 57 -3.40 5.81 2.88
C ASP A 57 -3.84 6.73 1.75
N GLU A 58 -4.18 7.97 2.10
CA GLU A 58 -4.48 9.03 1.15
C GLU A 58 -4.06 10.41 1.68
N ARG A 59 -3.62 11.27 0.77
CA ARG A 59 -3.25 12.66 1.08
C ARG A 59 -4.51 13.51 1.08
N CYS A 60 -4.66 14.39 2.07
CA CYS A 60 -5.71 15.42 2.05
C CYS A 60 -5.33 16.58 1.11
N HIS A 61 -4.98 16.26 -0.14
CA HIS A 61 -4.54 17.21 -1.16
C HIS A 61 -4.98 16.76 -2.56
N LYS A 62 -5.97 17.47 -3.15
CA LYS A 62 -6.73 17.04 -4.33
C LYS A 62 -5.88 16.71 -5.57
N SER A 63 -4.71 17.32 -5.74
CA SER A 63 -3.89 17.18 -6.96
C SER A 63 -3.00 15.94 -6.97
N CYS A 64 -2.86 15.22 -5.85
CA CYS A 64 -1.89 14.13 -5.71
C CYS A 64 -2.49 12.89 -5.02
N LEU A 65 -3.79 12.64 -5.24
CA LEU A 65 -4.48 11.50 -4.65
C LEU A 65 -3.95 10.17 -5.19
N ASN A 66 -3.70 9.22 -4.29
CA ASN A 66 -3.39 7.83 -4.61
C ASN A 66 -4.50 7.20 -5.47
N PHE A 67 -5.76 7.50 -5.16
CA PHE A 67 -6.90 7.07 -5.98
C PHE A 67 -6.76 7.53 -7.43
N THR A 68 -6.55 8.83 -7.66
CA THR A 68 -6.40 9.38 -9.01
C THR A 68 -5.19 8.79 -9.73
N GLY A 69 -4.06 8.63 -9.04
CA GLY A 69 -2.85 8.03 -9.61
C GLY A 69 -3.03 6.56 -9.99
N SER A 70 -3.93 5.82 -9.33
CA SER A 70 -4.18 4.41 -9.58
C SER A 70 -5.11 4.12 -10.76
N LYS A 71 -5.70 5.14 -11.40
CA LYS A 71 -6.64 4.97 -12.51
C LYS A 71 -6.14 4.08 -13.66
N PRO A 72 -4.86 4.14 -14.09
CA PRO A 72 -4.34 3.21 -15.09
C PRO A 72 -4.46 1.75 -14.66
N PHE A 73 -4.03 1.41 -13.43
CA PHE A 73 -4.21 0.08 -12.85
C PHE A 73 -5.69 -0.33 -12.80
N LEU A 74 -6.56 0.55 -12.28
CA LEU A 74 -8.00 0.28 -12.20
C LEU A 74 -8.64 0.02 -13.57
N SER A 75 -8.12 0.62 -14.64
CA SER A 75 -8.64 0.43 -15.99
C SER A 75 -8.41 -0.98 -16.56
N TYR A 76 -7.52 -1.77 -15.95
CA TYR A 76 -7.29 -3.17 -16.29
C TYR A 76 -8.18 -4.14 -15.51
N LEU A 77 -8.91 -3.68 -14.50
CA LEU A 77 -9.76 -4.51 -13.65
C LEU A 77 -11.21 -4.52 -14.16
N ASN A 78 -11.92 -5.63 -13.92
CA ASN A 78 -13.35 -5.76 -14.22
C ASN A 78 -14.22 -5.78 -12.94
N THR A 79 -13.85 -4.95 -11.96
CA THR A 79 -14.61 -4.74 -10.71
C THR A 79 -14.97 -3.27 -10.52
N ASP A 80 -16.16 -3.02 -9.98
CA ASP A 80 -16.61 -1.70 -9.53
C ASP A 80 -16.42 -1.49 -8.02
N GLN A 81 -15.90 -2.49 -7.29
CA GLN A 81 -15.75 -2.46 -5.85
C GLN A 81 -14.46 -1.73 -5.43
N ILE A 82 -14.46 -0.41 -5.63
CA ILE A 82 -13.32 0.46 -5.32
C ILE A 82 -13.62 1.33 -4.09
N PHE A 83 -12.95 1.06 -2.99
CA PHE A 83 -13.14 1.73 -1.70
C PHE A 83 -12.06 2.80 -1.50
N LYS A 84 -12.28 3.99 -2.07
CA LYS A 84 -11.39 5.15 -1.89
C LYS A 84 -11.55 5.76 -0.49
N ILE A 85 -10.47 6.35 0.02
CA ILE A 85 -10.55 7.22 1.21
C ILE A 85 -11.07 8.58 0.74
N ASP A 86 -12.28 8.95 1.16
CA ASP A 86 -12.89 10.22 0.76
C ASP A 86 -12.43 11.40 1.63
N VAL A 87 -11.23 11.90 1.36
CA VAL A 87 -10.58 12.98 2.14
C VAL A 87 -11.32 14.32 2.10
N GLU A 88 -12.35 14.46 1.26
CA GLU A 88 -13.21 15.65 1.21
C GLU A 88 -14.46 15.54 2.10
N SER A 89 -14.73 14.36 2.64
CA SER A 89 -15.83 14.16 3.57
C SER A 89 -15.56 14.86 4.92
N GLU A 90 -16.63 15.12 5.68
CA GLU A 90 -16.52 15.75 7.01
C GLU A 90 -15.78 14.86 8.03
N ASP A 91 -15.85 13.53 7.86
CA ASP A 91 -15.19 12.55 8.72
C ASP A 91 -14.65 11.37 7.89
N PRO A 92 -13.53 11.57 7.18
CA PRO A 92 -12.95 10.56 6.28
C PRO A 92 -12.51 9.31 7.03
N VAL A 93 -12.08 9.46 8.29
CA VAL A 93 -11.63 8.34 9.12
C VAL A 93 -12.81 7.42 9.42
N SER A 94 -13.90 7.95 9.97
CA SER A 94 -15.06 7.12 10.31
C SER A 94 -15.75 6.56 9.08
N GLN A 95 -15.80 7.31 7.98
CA GLN A 95 -16.37 6.79 6.73
C GLN A 95 -15.56 5.62 6.18
N TYR A 96 -14.23 5.74 6.15
CA TYR A 96 -13.40 4.66 5.63
C TYR A 96 -13.42 3.42 6.54
N LYS A 97 -13.43 3.61 7.87
CA LYS A 97 -13.60 2.50 8.84
C LYS A 97 -14.84 1.65 8.57
N LYS A 98 -15.95 2.25 8.13
CA LYS A 98 -17.22 1.53 7.87
C LYS A 98 -17.16 0.58 6.68
N VAL A 99 -16.30 0.87 5.71
CA VAL A 99 -16.17 0.06 4.49
C VAL A 99 -14.97 -0.87 4.52
N LEU A 100 -14.06 -0.69 5.49
CA LEU A 100 -12.82 -1.45 5.59
C LEU A 100 -13.11 -2.91 5.97
N GLU A 101 -12.47 -3.83 5.25
CA GLU A 101 -12.59 -5.28 5.46
C GLU A 101 -11.20 -5.90 5.73
N PRO A 102 -11.13 -7.14 6.23
CA PRO A 102 -9.88 -7.90 6.21
C PRO A 102 -9.28 -7.97 4.80
N ILE A 103 -7.96 -7.87 4.72
CA ILE A 103 -7.19 -7.72 3.48
C ILE A 103 -6.41 -9.00 3.23
N ASP A 104 -6.61 -9.59 2.06
CA ASP A 104 -5.90 -10.80 1.65
C ASP A 104 -4.47 -10.50 1.23
N LEU A 105 -4.29 -9.43 0.45
CA LEU A 105 -3.01 -8.99 -0.08
C LEU A 105 -2.85 -7.48 0.10
N CYS A 106 -1.79 -7.06 0.78
CA CYS A 106 -1.42 -5.68 0.98
C CYS A 106 -0.08 -5.38 0.28
N LEU A 107 -0.12 -4.49 -0.70
CA LEU A 107 1.05 -4.05 -1.46
C LEU A 107 1.41 -2.63 -1.05
N LEU A 108 2.54 -2.45 -0.37
CA LEU A 108 3.00 -1.17 0.13
C LEU A 108 4.34 -0.77 -0.49
N GLY A 109 4.60 0.53 -0.56
CA GLY A 109 5.95 1.05 -0.75
C GLY A 109 6.63 1.35 0.59
N ILE A 110 7.93 1.63 0.55
CA ILE A 110 8.67 2.18 1.70
C ILE A 110 9.24 3.55 1.35
N GLY A 111 9.02 4.52 2.24
CA GLY A 111 9.59 5.87 2.19
C GLY A 111 11.11 5.88 2.32
N SER A 112 11.77 6.97 1.92
CA SER A 112 13.23 7.10 2.06
C SER A 112 13.70 7.18 3.52
N ASP A 113 12.83 7.60 4.42
CA ASP A 113 12.97 7.60 5.89
C ASP A 113 12.52 6.27 6.52
N GLY A 114 12.03 5.32 5.72
CA GLY A 114 11.49 4.04 6.20
C GLY A 114 10.02 4.09 6.63
N HIS A 115 9.27 5.17 6.36
CA HIS A 115 7.82 5.17 6.59
C HIS A 115 7.09 4.15 5.69
N ILE A 116 5.93 3.70 6.16
CA ILE A 116 4.98 2.86 5.39
C ILE A 116 3.60 3.48 5.49
N CYS A 117 2.73 3.28 4.50
CA CYS A 117 1.46 4.01 4.40
C CYS A 117 1.73 5.52 4.59
N SER A 118 1.05 6.15 5.54
CA SER A 118 1.42 7.47 6.08
C SER A 118 1.78 7.43 7.58
N LEU A 119 2.42 6.34 8.00
CA LEU A 119 2.93 6.11 9.36
C LEU A 119 4.42 6.44 9.40
N PHE A 120 4.73 7.61 9.94
CA PHE A 120 6.09 8.15 9.96
C PHE A 120 6.86 7.68 11.21
N PRO A 121 8.16 7.35 11.08
CA PRO A 121 8.95 6.85 12.20
C PRO A 121 9.08 7.84 13.36
N ASP A 122 9.07 9.14 13.07
CA ASP A 122 9.32 10.19 14.05
C ASP A 122 8.04 10.69 14.75
N LEU A 123 6.88 10.14 14.40
CA LEU A 123 5.60 10.50 15.01
C LEU A 123 5.15 9.44 16.03
N ASN A 124 4.23 9.85 16.90
CA ASN A 124 3.71 9.02 17.99
C ASN A 124 2.48 8.18 17.59
N ASP A 125 2.02 8.31 16.35
CA ASP A 125 0.84 7.61 15.83
C ASP A 125 1.02 6.09 15.69
N LEU A 126 2.26 5.59 15.83
CA LEU A 126 2.60 4.18 15.63
C LEU A 126 1.99 3.22 16.65
N ASP A 127 1.60 3.73 17.83
CA ASP A 127 1.10 2.93 18.96
C ASP A 127 -0.43 2.96 19.10
N THR A 128 -1.15 3.57 18.15
CA THR A 128 -2.62 3.59 18.14
C THR A 128 -3.22 2.19 18.02
N THR A 129 -4.38 1.99 18.66
CA THR A 129 -5.22 0.79 18.50
C THR A 129 -6.34 0.97 17.50
N GLU A 130 -6.49 2.17 16.92
CA GLU A 130 -7.50 2.44 15.91
C GLU A 130 -7.08 1.87 14.55
N ASP A 131 -8.01 1.31 13.78
CA ASP A 131 -7.70 0.76 12.45
C ASP A 131 -7.28 1.82 11.42
N VAL A 132 -7.90 2.99 11.49
CA VAL A 132 -7.67 4.14 10.60
C VAL A 132 -7.50 5.37 11.46
N ILE A 133 -6.53 6.20 11.08
CA ILE A 133 -6.21 7.45 11.77
C ILE A 133 -5.96 8.59 10.78
N GLN A 134 -6.09 9.81 11.26
CA GLN A 134 -5.55 10.99 10.60
C GLN A 134 -4.16 11.30 11.19
N VAL A 135 -3.19 11.53 10.32
CA VAL A 135 -1.81 11.87 10.68
C VAL A 135 -1.50 13.27 10.16
N PHE A 136 -0.81 14.06 10.98
CA PHE A 136 -0.26 15.35 10.60
C PHE A 136 1.27 15.30 10.67
N ASN A 137 1.93 15.54 9.53
CA ASN A 137 3.38 15.65 9.45
C ASN A 137 3.80 16.97 8.76
N PRO A 138 4.28 17.98 9.49
CA PRO A 138 4.66 19.26 8.88
C PRO A 138 5.90 19.18 7.99
N ASN A 139 6.69 18.10 8.07
CA ASN A 139 7.95 17.95 7.34
C ASN A 139 7.77 17.40 5.92
N VAL A 140 6.53 17.16 5.48
CA VAL A 140 6.22 16.63 4.14
C VAL A 140 5.31 17.58 3.36
N VAL A 141 5.40 17.55 2.03
CA VAL A 141 4.65 18.43 1.12
C VAL A 141 3.12 18.36 1.31
N SER A 142 2.60 17.20 1.70
CA SER A 142 1.18 17.00 2.02
C SER A 142 1.06 16.57 3.49
N PRO A 143 0.91 17.53 4.43
CA PRO A 143 1.01 17.26 5.86
C PRO A 143 -0.12 16.42 6.42
N ASN A 144 -1.36 16.68 5.99
CA ASN A 144 -2.55 15.99 6.45
C ASN A 144 -2.80 14.74 5.61
N ARG A 145 -2.90 13.59 6.27
CA ARG A 145 -3.09 12.29 5.61
C ARG A 145 -4.02 11.41 6.42
N ILE A 146 -4.78 10.57 5.74
CA ILE A 146 -5.59 9.51 6.34
C ILE A 146 -4.89 8.20 6.03
N THR A 147 -4.75 7.30 7.01
CA THR A 147 -3.96 6.07 6.85
C THR A 147 -4.52 4.95 7.70
N VAL A 148 -4.39 3.72 7.21
CA VAL A 148 -4.49 2.55 8.08
C VAL A 148 -3.32 2.54 9.06
N SER A 149 -3.53 2.00 10.25
CA SER A 149 -2.54 1.94 11.32
C SER A 149 -1.72 0.66 11.31
N LEU A 150 -0.69 0.58 12.17
CA LEU A 150 0.00 -0.69 12.43
C LEU A 150 -0.92 -1.72 13.10
N HIS A 151 -1.89 -1.28 13.91
CA HIS A 151 -2.89 -2.17 14.50
C HIS A 151 -3.69 -2.89 13.41
N PHE A 152 -4.16 -2.16 12.40
CA PHE A 152 -4.87 -2.75 11.26
C PHE A 152 -3.98 -3.72 10.49
N LEU A 153 -2.74 -3.30 10.13
CA LEU A 153 -1.81 -4.16 9.41
C LEU A 153 -1.51 -5.47 10.16
N ASN A 154 -1.41 -5.43 11.49
CA ASN A 154 -1.12 -6.61 12.31
C ASN A 154 -2.30 -7.55 12.47
N THR A 155 -3.54 -7.05 12.42
CA THR A 155 -4.73 -7.81 12.83
C THR A 155 -5.70 -8.12 11.71
N LYS A 156 -5.60 -7.41 10.58
CA LYS A 156 -6.55 -7.48 9.47
C LYS A 156 -5.91 -7.78 8.12
N VAL A 157 -4.58 -7.85 8.02
CA VAL A 157 -3.88 -8.19 6.77
C VAL A 157 -3.37 -9.63 6.85
N ASN A 158 -3.58 -10.41 5.78
CA ASN A 158 -3.11 -11.78 5.68
C ASN A 158 -1.69 -11.84 5.08
N ASN A 159 -1.47 -11.16 3.95
CA ASN A 159 -0.17 -11.15 3.26
C ASN A 159 0.31 -9.71 3.03
N LEU A 160 1.49 -9.38 3.57
CA LEU A 160 2.09 -8.06 3.42
C LEU A 160 3.35 -8.10 2.57
N TYR A 161 3.34 -7.33 1.48
CA TYR A 161 4.49 -7.15 0.59
C TYR A 161 4.91 -5.68 0.53
N PHE A 162 6.22 -5.46 0.66
CA PHE A 162 6.84 -4.18 0.35
C PHE A 162 7.46 -4.23 -1.04
N VAL A 163 6.99 -3.39 -1.95
CA VAL A 163 7.45 -3.32 -3.34
C VAL A 163 8.39 -2.12 -3.50
N ILE A 164 9.67 -2.40 -3.75
CA ILE A 164 10.73 -1.39 -3.69
C ILE A 164 11.49 -1.39 -5.02
N PRO A 165 10.89 -0.80 -6.08
CA PRO A 165 11.57 -0.68 -7.35
C PRO A 165 12.79 0.26 -7.24
N PRO A 166 13.83 0.04 -8.06
CA PRO A 166 14.98 0.94 -8.10
C PRO A 166 14.53 2.36 -8.47
N LYS A 167 15.18 3.35 -7.86
CA LYS A 167 15.09 4.76 -8.26
C LYS A 167 16.47 5.23 -8.70
N GLU A 168 16.51 6.26 -9.56
CA GLU A 168 17.75 6.91 -10.02
C GLU A 168 18.68 7.34 -8.87
N LYS A 169 18.12 7.66 -7.71
CA LYS A 169 18.85 7.77 -6.44
C LYS A 169 18.54 6.54 -5.61
N VAL A 170 19.54 5.67 -5.42
CA VAL A 170 19.42 4.39 -4.71
C VAL A 170 18.70 4.60 -3.37
N LYS A 171 17.49 4.07 -3.26
CA LYS A 171 16.86 3.91 -1.94
C LYS A 171 17.59 2.77 -1.25
N ASN A 172 18.47 3.06 -0.29
CA ASN A 172 19.13 2.06 0.55
C ASN A 172 18.18 1.44 1.60
N VAL A 173 16.86 1.47 1.36
CA VAL A 173 15.84 1.08 2.34
C VAL A 173 15.07 -0.10 1.78
N VAL A 174 15.35 -1.29 2.33
CA VAL A 174 14.71 -2.56 1.93
C VAL A 174 13.70 -3.08 2.95
N LYS A 175 13.56 -2.38 4.08
CA LYS A 175 12.62 -2.70 5.16
C LYS A 175 12.16 -1.41 5.85
N PRO A 176 11.01 -1.42 6.53
CA PRO A 176 10.53 -0.26 7.28
C PRO A 176 11.54 0.20 8.34
N HIS A 177 11.42 1.45 8.79
CA HIS A 177 12.25 1.97 9.87
C HIS A 177 12.17 1.09 11.13
N GLU A 178 13.23 1.03 11.95
CA GLU A 178 13.29 0.13 13.10
C GLU A 178 12.15 0.34 14.12
N ARG A 179 11.69 1.58 14.32
CA ARG A 179 10.54 1.90 15.17
C ARG A 179 9.24 1.25 14.69
N ILE A 180 9.07 1.14 13.38
CA ILE A 180 7.94 0.47 12.75
C ILE A 180 8.13 -1.05 12.82
N CYS A 181 9.32 -1.55 12.47
CA CYS A 181 9.61 -2.99 12.55
C CYS A 181 9.40 -3.57 13.95
N LYS A 182 9.72 -2.82 15.02
CA LYS A 182 9.48 -3.23 16.41
C LYS A 182 7.99 -3.43 16.74
N ARG A 183 7.09 -2.83 15.96
CA ARG A 183 5.63 -2.84 16.18
C ARG A 183 4.87 -3.66 15.13
N LEU A 184 5.51 -3.93 13.99
CA LEU A 184 4.93 -4.76 12.93
C LEU A 184 5.10 -6.24 13.31
N GLN A 185 4.01 -6.87 13.70
CA GLN A 185 3.95 -8.26 14.16
C GLN A 185 3.67 -9.24 13.02
N ILE A 186 3.03 -8.76 11.95
CA ILE A 186 2.79 -9.54 10.74
C ILE A 186 4.11 -9.85 10.01
N GLU A 187 4.26 -11.08 9.51
CA GLU A 187 5.35 -11.40 8.60
C GLU A 187 5.20 -10.64 7.28
N PHE A 188 6.30 -10.09 6.77
CA PHE A 188 6.30 -9.42 5.49
C PHE A 188 7.43 -9.90 4.58
N THR A 189 7.19 -9.69 3.28
CA THR A 189 8.14 -9.97 2.20
C THR A 189 8.50 -8.67 1.49
N SER A 190 9.79 -8.40 1.34
CA SER A 190 10.26 -7.27 0.53
C SER A 190 10.62 -7.74 -0.87
N ILE A 191 9.97 -7.20 -1.89
CA ILE A 191 10.31 -7.37 -3.30
C ILE A 191 11.29 -6.24 -3.65
N ILE A 192 12.52 -6.61 -3.97
CA ILE A 192 13.62 -5.68 -4.20
C ILE A 192 14.37 -6.03 -5.48
N ASP A 193 15.11 -5.05 -5.99
CA ASP A 193 15.91 -5.23 -7.19
C ASP A 193 17.00 -6.29 -6.96
N LYS A 194 17.19 -7.21 -7.91
CA LYS A 194 18.22 -8.26 -7.80
C LYS A 194 19.65 -7.70 -7.68
N LYS A 195 19.89 -6.49 -8.18
CA LYS A 195 21.18 -5.77 -8.09
C LYS A 195 21.35 -5.02 -6.79
N PHE A 196 20.40 -5.13 -5.85
CA PHE A 196 20.58 -4.61 -4.51
C PHE A 196 21.71 -5.40 -3.82
N ASN A 197 22.90 -4.79 -3.75
CA ASN A 197 24.09 -5.41 -3.17
C ASN A 197 23.81 -5.88 -1.74
N THR A 198 23.88 -7.18 -1.53
CA THR A 198 24.04 -7.83 -0.21
C THR A 198 25.42 -7.55 0.36
#